data_AF-A0A023DEZ8-F1
#
_entry.id   AF-A0A023DEZ8-F1
#
_cell.length_a   1.000
_cell.length_b   1.000
_cell.length_c   1.000
_cell.angle_alpha   90.00
_cell.angle_beta   90.00
_cell.angle_gamma   90.00
#
_symmetry.space_group_name_H-M   'P 1'
#
loop_
_entity.id
_entity.type
_entity.pdbx_description
1 polymer ?
#
loop_
_entity_poly.entity_id
_entity_poly.type
_entity_poly.pdbx_seq_one_letter_code
_entity_poly.pdbx_strand_id
1 'polypeptide(L)' 'MSKRTVSEIKVWHSKKGENNCFNIHINALGVMLTVHEKKQHKSYARIKEWYESDKPEFNPILFISED' A
#
# COMPACT_ATOMS: atom_id res chain seq x y z
N MET A 1 -18.78 -10.10 -17.24
CA MET A 1 -17.73 -9.55 -16.35
C MET A 1 -16.41 -10.19 -16.74
N SER A 2 -15.45 -9.41 -17.25
CA SER A 2 -14.11 -9.90 -17.55
C SER A 2 -13.43 -10.29 -16.25
N LYS A 3 -13.02 -11.56 -16.10
CA LYS A 3 -12.23 -12.05 -14.96
C LYS A 3 -10.84 -11.41 -15.07
N ARG A 4 -10.68 -10.18 -14.60
CA ARG A 4 -9.35 -9.64 -14.30
C ARG A 4 -8.88 -10.36 -13.03
N THR A 5 -7.82 -11.15 -13.13
CA THR A 5 -7.10 -11.69 -11.98
C THR A 5 -6.37 -10.53 -11.30
N VAL A 6 -7.13 -9.67 -10.61
CA VAL A 6 -6.55 -8.61 -9.79
C VAL A 6 -6.12 -9.29 -8.49
N SER A 7 -4.81 -9.32 -8.26
CA SER A 7 -4.30 -9.70 -6.94
C SER A 7 -4.71 -8.60 -5.97
N GLU A 8 -5.50 -8.96 -4.97
CA GLU A 8 -5.88 -8.03 -3.90
C GLU A 8 -4.61 -7.67 -3.10
N ILE A 9 -4.31 -6.38 -3.04
CA ILE A 9 -3.21 -5.84 -2.25
C ILE A 9 -3.84 -4.91 -1.22
N LYS A 10 -3.66 -5.24 0.06
CA LYS A 10 -4.12 -4.42 1.18
C LYS A 10 -2.98 -3.52 1.64
N VAL A 11 -3.27 -2.25 1.86
CA VAL A 11 -2.29 -1.29 2.38
C VAL A 11 -2.92 -0.52 3.53
N TRP A 12 -2.16 -0.36 4.61
CA TRP A 12 -2.58 0.47 5.73
C TRP A 12 -1.39 1.25 6.29
N HIS A 13 -1.69 2.45 6.77
CA HIS A 13 -0.71 3.32 7.40
C HIS A 13 -0.73 3.11 8.92
N SER A 14 0.44 2.87 9.50
CA SER A 14 0.62 2.76 10.95
C SER A 14 1.51 3.90 11.45
N LYS A 15 0.97 4.67 12.40
CA LYS A 15 1.66 5.78 13.05
C LYS A 15 1.67 5.57 14.56
N LYS A 16 2.85 5.32 15.13
CA LYS A 16 3.05 5.23 16.58
C LYS A 16 4.30 5.98 17.00
N GLY A 17 4.13 7.14 17.62
CA GLY A 17 5.23 8.03 17.98
C GLY A 17 6.03 8.45 16.74
N GLU A 18 7.34 8.19 16.75
CA GLU A 18 8.22 8.45 15.60
C GLU A 18 8.20 7.35 14.53
N ASN A 19 7.45 6.27 14.76
CA ASN A 19 7.41 5.13 13.85
C ASN A 19 6.22 5.31 12.91
N ASN A 20 6.50 5.87 11.73
CA ASN A 20 5.58 5.92 10.59
C ASN A 20 5.98 4.85 9.58
N CYS A 21 5.04 3.98 9.24
CA CYS A 21 5.23 2.98 8.20
C CYS A 21 3.96 2.66 7.45
N PHE A 22 4.12 2.27 6.19
CA PHE A 22 3.08 1.58 5.42
C PHE A 22 3.30 0.09 5.53
N ASN A 23 2.22 -0.66 5.72
CA ASN A 23 2.22 -2.10 5.61
C ASN A 23 1.48 -2.48 4.34
N ILE A 24 2.07 -3.39 3.56
CA ILE A 24 1.55 -3.85 2.28
C ILE A 24 1.42 -5.36 2.38
N HIS A 25 0.21 -5.86 2.21
CA HIS A 25 -0.07 -7.29 2.15
C HIS A 25 -0.51 -7.67 0.75
N ILE A 26 0.25 -8.55 0.10
CA ILE A 26 -0.02 -9.04 -1.26
C ILE A 26 -0.62 -10.44 -1.11
N ASN A 27 -1.95 -10.55 -1.12
CA ASN A 27 -2.67 -11.80 -0.83
C ASN A 27 -2.24 -12.94 -1.75
N ALA A 28 -2.10 -12.66 -3.05
CA ALA A 28 -1.74 -13.67 -4.04
C ALA A 28 -0.34 -14.28 -3.83
N LEU A 29 0.55 -13.59 -3.12
CA LEU A 29 1.91 -14.06 -2.83
C LEU A 29 2.08 -14.51 -1.37
N GLY A 30 1.11 -14.24 -0.49
CA GLY A 30 1.25 -14.46 0.96
C GLY A 30 2.39 -13.64 1.58
N VAL A 31 2.68 -12.46 1.01
CA VAL A 31 3.81 -11.62 1.41
C VAL A 31 3.33 -10.37 2.15
N MET A 32 3.96 -10.07 3.28
CA MET A 32 3.79 -8.82 4.03
C MET A 32 5.08 -8.00 3.99
N LEU A 33 4.97 -6.74 3.58
CA LEU A 33 6.08 -5.78 3.52
C LEU A 33 5.76 -4.60 4.43
N THR A 34 6.70 -4.21 5.27
CA THR A 34 6.61 -2.97 6.04
C THR A 34 7.63 -1.98 5.50
N VAL A 35 7.16 -0.81 5.09
CA VAL A 35 7.97 0.27 4.56
C VAL A 35 8.03 1.42 5.56
N HIS A 36 9.18 1.59 6.21
CA HIS A 36 9.38 2.61 7.23
C HIS A 36 9.84 3.94 6.64
N GLU A 37 9.23 5.05 7.06
CA GLU A 37 9.59 6.40 6.60
C GLU A 37 11.08 6.71 6.82
N LYS A 38 11.60 6.43 8.02
CA LYS A 38 12.98 6.74 8.40
C LYS A 38 14.03 5.89 7.69
N LYS A 39 13.71 4.64 7.33
CA LYS A 39 14.67 3.70 6.73
C LYS A 39 14.58 3.67 5.21
N GLN A 40 13.39 3.92 4.65
CA GLN A 40 13.06 3.72 3.25
C GLN A 40 12.28 4.92 2.68
N HIS A 41 12.78 6.13 2.91
CA HIS A 41 12.14 7.40 2.56
C HIS A 41 11.58 7.47 1.13
N LYS A 42 12.33 7.00 0.11
CA LYS A 42 11.87 7.00 -1.30
C LYS A 42 10.67 6.10 -1.52
N SER A 43 10.74 4.86 -1.04
CA SER A 43 9.65 3.88 -1.17
C SER A 43 8.42 4.34 -0.40
N TYR A 44 8.63 4.89 0.81
CA TYR A 44 7.57 5.44 1.64
C TYR A 44 6.82 6.58 0.93
N ALA A 45 7.55 7.56 0.38
CA ALA A 45 6.95 8.69 -0.33
C ALA A 45 6.10 8.23 -1.53
N ARG A 46 6.57 7.22 -2.26
CA ARG A 46 5.83 6.65 -3.41
C ARG A 46 4.58 5.89 -2.98
N ILE A 47 4.65 5.10 -1.91
CA ILE A 47 3.47 4.40 -1.38
C ILE A 47 2.47 5.40 -0.81
N LYS A 48 2.94 6.47 -0.18
CA LYS A 48 2.09 7.57 0.29
C LYS A 48 1.33 8.22 -0.88
N GLU A 49 2.03 8.55 -1.96
CA GLU A 49 1.41 9.10 -3.17
C GLU A 49 0.34 8.15 -3.73
N TRP A 50 0.59 6.84 -3.75
CA TRP A 50 -0.41 5.86 -4.17
C TRP A 50 -1.61 5.83 -3.22
N TYR A 51 -1.35 5.72 -1.92
CA TYR A 51 -2.37 5.56 -0.88
C TYR A 51 -3.28 6.79 -0.76
N GLU A 52 -2.74 8.00 -0.96
CA GLU A 52 -3.48 9.26 -0.89
C GLU A 52 -4.11 9.68 -2.24
N SER A 53 -3.78 9.00 -3.34
CA SER A 53 -4.28 9.36 -4.68
C SER A 53 -5.51 8.54 -5.07
N ASP A 54 -6.61 9.24 -5.35
CA ASP A 54 -7.83 8.66 -5.90
C ASP A 54 -7.74 8.37 -7.42
N LYS A 55 -6.61 8.71 -8.05
CA LYS A 55 -6.42 8.56 -9.50
C LYS A 55 -5.88 7.17 -9.84
N PRO A 56 -6.66 6.31 -10.53
CA PRO A 56 -6.23 4.93 -10.86
C PRO A 56 -5.00 4.87 -11.76
N GLU A 57 -4.72 5.93 -12.49
CA GLU A 57 -3.56 6.10 -13.39
C GLU A 57 -2.23 6.26 -12.62
N PHE A 58 -2.28 6.72 -11.37
CA PHE A 58 -1.11 6.82 -10.48
C PHE A 58 -1.03 5.65 -9.50
N ASN A 59 -2.11 4.89 -9.37
CA ASN A 59 -2.24 3.81 -8.43
C ASN A 59 -2.68 2.51 -9.15
N PRO A 60 -1.73 1.66 -9.58
CA PRO A 60 -2.06 0.38 -10.21
C PRO A 60 -2.67 -0.63 -9.23
N ILE A 61 -2.76 -0.27 -7.95
CA ILE A 61 -3.23 -1.12 -6.87
C ILE A 61 -4.64 -0.66 -6.47
N LEU A 62 -5.64 -1.51 -6.69
CA LEU A 62 -6.97 -1.28 -6.10
C LEU A 62 -6.87 -1.48 -4.59
N PHE A 63 -6.86 -0.40 -3.82
CA PHE A 63 -6.91 -0.46 -2.37
C PHE A 63 -8.34 -0.74 -1.91
N ILE A 64 -8.49 -1.76 -1.08
CA ILE A 64 -9.71 -1.98 -0.31
C ILE A 64 -9.39 -1.50 1.10
N SER A 65 -9.96 -0.37 1.50
CA SER A 65 -9.93 0.09 2.89
C SER A 65 -10.81 -0.85 3.73
N GLU A 66 -10.28 -1.38 4.82
CA GLU A 66 -11.11 -1.98 5.86
C GLU A 66 -11.49 -0.85 6.83
N ASP A 67 -12.78 -0.49 6.84
CA ASP A 67 -13.40 0.38 7.85
C ASP A 67 -13.43 -0.30 9.23
#